data_AF-A0A537JZ57-F1
#
_entry.id   AF-A0A537JZ57-F1
#
_cell.length_a   1.000
_cell.length_b   1.000
_cell.length_c   1.000
_cell.angle_alpha   90.00
_cell.angle_beta   90.00
_cell.angle_gamma   90.00
#
_symmetry.space_group_name_H-M   'P 1'
#
loop_
_entity.id
_entity.type
_entity.pdbx_description
1 polymer ?
#
loop_
_entity_poly.entity_id
_entity_poly.type
_entity_poly.pdbx_seq_one_letter_code
_entity_poly.pdbx_strand_id
1 'polypeptide(L)'
;MPSDGLRVDFAVESGAVAARTGRRRDLKGSTRNGTVTAMDKLQMSDHIPGRIVSQATIVPGGNMAWEVTRGRVMRVIDVEGQQVGDLVCFNLQRLSEKLSIPYTIMGNRTLRPTVGHALLSNEHNPLMTIVADTLGSHDLIAGACSRYSNKARYDKDGTPNCRDNLAAALRPWGIDWKDIPYNMNLFMNVPIGADFSVSIQAPLSRAGDHIDLRADMDVLVGLSNCPQIFNPCNNFRLKPLKVTIYEPAPGRDG
;
A
#
# COMPACT_ATOMS: atom_id res chain seq x y z
N MET A 1 -3.69 35.54 26.69
CA MET A 1 -3.99 35.59 25.24
C MET A 1 -4.38 34.20 24.81
N PRO A 2 -5.57 33.97 24.23
CA PRO A 2 -5.88 32.66 23.69
C PRO A 2 -5.11 32.48 22.38
N SER A 3 -4.40 31.37 22.27
CA SER A 3 -3.74 30.92 21.04
C SER A 3 -4.82 30.43 20.08
N ASP A 4 -5.12 31.22 19.05
CA ASP A 4 -5.95 30.78 17.92
C ASP A 4 -5.22 29.65 17.20
N GLY A 5 -5.53 28.42 17.60
CA GLY A 5 -5.07 27.22 16.94
C GLY A 5 -5.60 27.21 15.51
N LEU A 6 -4.69 27.15 14.55
CA LEU A 6 -4.99 26.98 13.13
C LEU A 6 -5.90 25.75 12.96
N ARG A 7 -7.21 25.98 12.80
CA ARG A 7 -8.14 24.93 12.37
C ARG A 7 -7.88 24.69 10.89
N VAL A 8 -7.32 23.52 10.57
CA VAL A 8 -7.25 23.03 9.19
C VAL A 8 -8.63 22.46 8.88
N ASP A 9 -9.45 23.23 8.17
CA ASP A 9 -10.77 22.78 7.74
C ASP A 9 -10.62 21.74 6.62
N PHE A 10 -10.86 20.47 6.97
CA PHE A 10 -10.96 19.39 6.00
C PHE A 10 -12.36 19.42 5.37
N ALA A 11 -12.59 20.33 4.43
CA ALA A 11 -13.83 20.35 3.67
C ALA A 11 -13.94 19.05 2.84
N VAL A 12 -14.96 18.23 3.13
CA VAL A 12 -15.34 17.08 2.30
C VAL A 12 -16.21 17.61 1.17
N GLU A 13 -15.60 18.12 0.11
CA GLU A 13 -16.36 18.48 -1.10
C GLU A 13 -16.54 17.25 -1.99
N SER A 14 -17.74 16.67 -1.94
CA SER A 14 -18.24 15.73 -2.94
C SER A 14 -18.64 16.50 -4.21
N GLY A 15 -17.67 16.87 -5.04
CA GLY A 15 -17.88 17.55 -6.33
C GLY A 15 -17.60 16.64 -7.51
N ALA A 16 -18.61 16.30 -8.30
CA ALA A 16 -18.42 15.64 -9.60
C ALA A 16 -17.81 16.63 -10.60
N VAL A 17 -16.61 16.36 -11.09
CA VAL A 17 -15.94 17.19 -12.10
C VAL A 17 -16.25 16.67 -13.50
N ALA A 18 -16.98 17.47 -14.28
CA ALA A 18 -17.27 17.19 -15.69
C ALA A 18 -16.00 17.37 -16.55
N ALA A 19 -15.66 16.35 -17.33
CA ALA A 19 -14.51 16.36 -18.23
C ALA A 19 -14.69 17.36 -19.39
N ARG A 20 -13.78 18.32 -19.53
CA ARG A 20 -13.64 19.15 -20.73
C ARG A 20 -12.55 18.57 -21.63
N THR A 21 -12.92 18.28 -22.88
CA THR A 21 -12.04 17.76 -23.93
C THR A 21 -11.22 18.89 -24.56
N GLY A 22 -9.93 18.95 -24.26
CA GLY A 22 -8.96 19.84 -24.90
C GLY A 22 -7.98 19.06 -25.79
N ARG A 23 -7.88 19.45 -27.06
CA ARG A 23 -6.96 18.85 -28.05
C ARG A 23 -5.49 19.04 -27.63
N ARG A 24 -4.74 17.94 -27.53
CA ARG A 24 -3.29 17.95 -27.33
C ARG A 24 -2.58 18.39 -28.63
N ARG A 25 -1.58 19.26 -28.48
CA ARG A 25 -0.55 19.54 -29.51
C ARG A 25 0.67 18.69 -29.19
N ASP A 26 1.20 18.03 -30.22
CA ASP A 26 2.37 17.15 -30.15
C ASP A 26 3.66 17.94 -29.94
N LEU A 27 4.44 17.56 -28.93
CA LEU A 27 5.83 17.98 -28.75
C LEU A 27 6.71 16.73 -28.80
N LYS A 28 7.43 16.56 -29.92
CA LYS A 28 8.45 15.53 -30.10
C LYS A 28 9.71 15.95 -29.34
N GLY A 29 10.02 15.25 -28.25
CA GLY A 29 11.29 15.33 -27.52
C GLY A 29 12.02 14.00 -27.59
N SER A 30 13.17 13.99 -28.26
CA SER A 30 14.08 12.86 -28.41
C SER A 30 14.74 12.50 -27.08
N THR A 31 14.62 11.25 -26.63
CA THR A 31 15.50 10.65 -25.60
C THR A 31 15.89 9.23 -26.03
N ARG A 32 17.17 8.92 -25.82
CA ARG A 32 17.83 7.69 -26.26
C ARG A 32 17.30 6.49 -25.46
N ASN A 33 16.67 5.54 -26.15
CA ASN A 33 16.25 4.26 -25.60
C ASN A 33 17.45 3.35 -25.35
N GLY A 34 17.83 3.18 -24.08
CA GLY A 34 18.45 1.94 -23.63
C GLY A 34 17.35 0.88 -23.57
N THR A 35 17.43 -0.11 -24.46
CA THR A 35 16.50 -1.24 -24.55
C THR A 35 16.55 -2.08 -23.28
N VAL A 36 15.55 -1.93 -22.42
CA VAL A 36 15.14 -3.03 -21.53
C VAL A 36 14.50 -4.07 -22.44
N THR A 37 15.23 -5.15 -22.71
CA THR A 37 14.73 -6.30 -23.46
C THR A 37 13.47 -6.84 -22.82
N ALA A 38 12.52 -7.29 -23.65
CA ALA A 38 11.21 -7.81 -23.29
C ALA A 38 11.26 -9.18 -22.57
N MET A 39 12.13 -9.31 -21.57
CA MET A 39 12.11 -10.39 -20.58
C MET A 39 11.70 -9.77 -19.24
N ASP A 40 10.81 -10.46 -18.52
CA ASP A 40 10.26 -10.14 -17.19
C ASP A 40 9.01 -9.26 -17.12
N LYS A 41 8.12 -9.34 -18.12
CA LYS A 41 6.67 -9.29 -17.83
C LYS A 41 6.19 -10.69 -17.46
N LEU A 42 6.66 -11.20 -16.32
CA LEU A 42 5.97 -12.31 -15.69
C LEU A 42 4.68 -11.70 -15.10
N GLN A 43 3.60 -11.70 -15.87
CA GLN A 43 2.28 -11.79 -15.24
C GLN A 43 2.32 -13.11 -14.47
N MET A 44 2.75 -13.09 -13.21
CA MET A 44 2.59 -14.25 -12.36
C MET A 44 1.10 -14.56 -12.40
N SER A 45 0.79 -15.75 -12.91
CA SER A 45 -0.57 -16.23 -13.06
C SER A 45 -1.27 -16.26 -11.71
N ASP A 46 -2.55 -16.65 -11.70
CA ASP A 46 -3.27 -16.99 -10.46
C ASP A 46 -2.51 -18.00 -9.58
N HIS A 47 -1.47 -18.65 -10.11
CA HIS A 47 -0.61 -19.60 -9.43
C HIS A 47 0.86 -19.14 -9.39
N ILE A 48 1.40 -18.93 -8.18
CA ILE A 48 2.85 -18.83 -7.95
C ILE A 48 3.41 -20.25 -7.80
N PRO A 49 4.26 -20.76 -8.71
CA PRO A 49 4.87 -22.07 -8.57
C PRO A 49 5.73 -22.12 -7.31
N GLY A 50 5.45 -23.06 -6.40
CA GLY A 50 6.19 -23.17 -5.14
C GLY A 50 5.33 -23.71 -4.00
N ARG A 51 5.88 -23.64 -2.78
CA ARG A 51 5.21 -24.09 -1.55
C ARG A 51 4.56 -22.92 -0.83
N ILE A 52 3.31 -23.08 -0.38
CA ILE A 52 2.70 -22.15 0.57
C ILE A 52 3.33 -22.39 1.95
N VAL A 53 3.99 -21.38 2.50
CA VAL A 53 4.62 -21.45 3.84
C VAL A 53 3.75 -20.83 4.92
N SER A 54 2.85 -19.91 4.55
CA SER A 54 1.85 -19.33 5.45
C SER A 54 0.64 -18.89 4.66
N GLN A 55 -0.55 -19.01 5.25
CA GLN A 55 -1.79 -18.49 4.70
C GLN A 55 -2.71 -18.06 5.83
N ALA A 56 -3.25 -16.86 5.75
CA ALA A 56 -4.21 -16.35 6.71
C ALA A 56 -5.22 -15.41 6.06
N THR A 57 -6.40 -15.32 6.67
CA THR A 57 -7.40 -14.31 6.35
C THR A 57 -7.44 -13.30 7.49
N ILE A 58 -7.21 -12.02 7.19
CA ILE A 58 -7.41 -10.93 8.14
C ILE A 58 -8.89 -10.54 8.07
N VAL A 59 -9.61 -10.78 9.17
CA VAL A 59 -11.01 -10.36 9.31
C VAL A 59 -11.16 -8.84 9.14
N PRO A 60 -12.35 -8.33 8.77
CA PRO A 60 -12.62 -6.90 8.71
C PRO A 60 -12.15 -6.14 9.95
N GLY A 61 -11.35 -5.09 9.77
CA GLY A 61 -10.79 -4.31 10.87
C GLY A 61 -9.68 -4.99 11.68
N GLY A 62 -9.30 -6.23 11.33
CA GLY A 62 -8.23 -6.97 11.99
C GLY A 62 -6.83 -6.55 11.54
N ASN A 63 -5.82 -7.21 12.11
CA ASN A 63 -4.42 -6.94 11.83
C ASN A 63 -3.58 -8.22 12.00
N MET A 64 -2.44 -8.28 11.32
CA MET A 64 -1.48 -9.38 11.44
C MET A 64 -0.09 -8.92 10.96
N ALA A 65 0.94 -9.61 11.42
CA ALA A 65 2.31 -9.42 10.97
C ALA A 65 2.97 -10.77 10.60
N TRP A 66 3.94 -10.71 9.70
CA TRP A 66 4.69 -11.88 9.24
C TRP A 66 6.17 -11.56 9.07
N GLU A 67 6.99 -12.55 9.40
CA GLU A 67 8.37 -12.59 8.93
C GLU A 67 8.40 -13.22 7.53
N VAL A 68 8.91 -12.48 6.57
CA VAL A 68 9.04 -12.91 5.17
C VAL A 68 10.52 -12.95 4.84
N THR A 69 11.08 -14.15 4.78
CA THR A 69 12.50 -14.34 4.45
C THR A 69 12.77 -13.98 3.00
N ARG A 70 13.99 -13.56 2.70
CA ARG A 70 14.45 -13.17 1.37
C ARG A 70 14.05 -14.20 0.30
N GLY A 71 13.59 -13.70 -0.85
CA GLY A 71 13.18 -14.50 -2.01
C GLY A 71 11.75 -15.04 -1.93
N ARG A 72 11.12 -15.08 -0.75
CA ARG A 72 9.70 -15.44 -0.62
C ARG A 72 8.80 -14.33 -1.18
N VAL A 73 7.61 -14.73 -1.60
CA VAL A 73 6.60 -13.83 -2.19
C VAL A 73 5.38 -13.79 -1.29
N MET A 74 5.01 -12.60 -0.82
CA MET A 74 3.77 -12.34 -0.10
C MET A 74 2.72 -11.83 -1.06
N ARG A 75 1.68 -12.63 -1.30
CA ARG A 75 0.47 -12.24 -2.03
C ARG A 75 -0.55 -11.69 -1.05
N VAL A 76 -1.06 -10.49 -1.33
CA VAL A 76 -2.22 -9.90 -0.63
C VAL A 76 -3.39 -9.85 -1.60
N ILE A 77 -4.53 -10.39 -1.19
CA ILE A 77 -5.74 -10.55 -2.01
C ILE A 77 -6.89 -9.78 -1.37
N ASP A 78 -7.54 -8.94 -2.16
CA ASP A 78 -8.84 -8.36 -1.83
C ASP A 78 -9.94 -9.38 -2.16
N VAL A 79 -10.42 -10.09 -1.14
CA VAL A 79 -11.23 -11.31 -1.32
C VAL A 79 -12.59 -11.00 -1.95
N GLU A 80 -13.24 -9.93 -1.49
CA GLU A 80 -14.58 -9.54 -1.93
C GLU A 80 -14.55 -8.28 -2.81
N GLY A 81 -13.39 -7.62 -2.95
CA GLY A 81 -13.25 -6.37 -3.66
C GLY A 81 -13.53 -5.15 -2.77
N GLN A 82 -12.91 -4.04 -3.14
CA GLN A 82 -13.02 -2.74 -2.49
C GLN A 82 -12.71 -2.75 -0.99
N GLN A 83 -11.72 -3.53 -0.55
CA GLN A 83 -11.13 -3.46 0.79
C GLN A 83 -9.69 -2.96 0.71
N VAL A 84 -9.37 -1.94 1.49
CA VAL A 84 -8.02 -1.39 1.61
C VAL A 84 -7.23 -2.07 2.72
N GLY A 85 -5.94 -2.27 2.48
CA GLY A 85 -4.98 -2.77 3.47
C GLY A 85 -3.81 -1.82 3.66
N ASP A 86 -3.48 -1.49 4.90
CA ASP A 86 -2.36 -0.60 5.22
C ASP A 86 -1.12 -1.43 5.55
N LEU A 87 -0.11 -1.39 4.68
CA LEU A 87 1.11 -2.20 4.77
C LEU A 87 2.31 -1.37 5.24
N VAL A 88 3.01 -1.88 6.23
CA VAL A 88 4.34 -1.40 6.66
C VAL A 88 5.34 -2.54 6.59
N CYS A 89 6.61 -2.21 6.41
CA CYS A 89 7.69 -3.18 6.23
C CYS A 89 8.96 -2.70 6.94
N PHE A 90 9.69 -3.63 7.54
CA PHE A 90 10.92 -3.40 8.30
C PHE A 90 11.97 -4.42 7.88
N ASN A 91 13.25 -4.06 7.95
CA ASN A 91 14.33 -5.05 7.92
C ASN A 91 14.25 -5.88 9.21
N LEU A 92 14.06 -7.20 9.08
CA LEU A 92 13.86 -8.10 10.21
C LEU A 92 15.08 -8.16 11.14
N GLN A 93 16.27 -8.00 10.59
CA GLN A 93 17.53 -8.03 11.35
C GLN A 93 17.82 -6.70 12.05
N ARG A 94 17.11 -5.62 11.68
CA ARG A 94 17.32 -4.27 12.22
C ARG A 94 16.09 -3.40 12.01
N LEU A 95 15.18 -3.44 12.97
CA LEU A 95 13.86 -2.78 12.89
C LEU A 95 13.90 -1.23 12.85
N SER A 96 15.06 -0.61 13.05
CA SER A 96 15.24 0.83 12.78
C SER A 96 15.26 1.16 11.29
N GLU A 97 15.63 0.18 10.46
CA GLU A 97 15.51 0.26 9.01
C GLU A 97 14.11 -0.19 8.59
N LYS A 98 13.34 0.73 8.03
CA LYS A 98 11.91 0.56 7.77
C LYS A 98 11.44 1.33 6.57
N LEU A 99 10.27 0.97 6.05
CA LEU A 99 9.66 1.55 4.86
C LEU A 99 9.71 3.08 4.89
N SER A 100 10.22 3.66 3.81
CA SER A 100 10.24 5.09 3.54
C SER A 100 9.43 5.37 2.29
N ILE A 101 8.28 6.01 2.48
CA ILE A 101 7.43 6.46 1.38
C ILE A 101 8.14 7.48 0.48
N PRO A 102 8.80 8.54 1.00
CA PRO A 102 9.51 9.48 0.13
C PRO A 102 10.57 8.81 -0.73
N TYR A 103 11.35 7.88 -0.18
CA TYR A 103 12.36 7.17 -0.97
C TYR A 103 11.74 6.19 -1.95
N THR A 104 10.67 5.48 -1.57
CA THR A 104 9.87 4.67 -2.50
C THR A 104 9.38 5.50 -3.69
N ILE A 105 8.86 6.71 -3.47
CA ILE A 105 8.40 7.59 -4.54
C ILE A 105 9.57 8.04 -5.42
N MET A 106 10.66 8.52 -4.82
CA MET A 106 11.78 9.10 -5.55
C MET A 106 12.61 8.04 -6.30
N GLY A 107 12.82 6.88 -5.69
CA GLY A 107 13.54 5.76 -6.30
C GLY A 107 12.80 5.18 -7.51
N ASN A 108 11.47 5.05 -7.41
CA ASN A 108 10.62 4.58 -8.51
C ASN A 108 10.20 5.68 -9.48
N ARG A 109 10.40 6.95 -9.12
CA ARG A 109 9.97 8.15 -9.89
C ARG A 109 8.48 8.17 -10.21
N THR A 110 7.65 7.66 -9.29
CA THR A 110 6.19 7.59 -9.46
C THR A 110 5.46 7.61 -8.11
N LEU A 111 4.24 8.16 -8.11
CA LEU A 111 3.27 8.08 -7.01
C LEU A 111 2.31 6.87 -7.16
N ARG A 112 2.49 6.08 -8.21
CA ARG A 112 1.70 4.90 -8.54
C ARG A 112 2.63 3.70 -8.70
N PRO A 113 3.09 3.12 -7.58
CA PRO A 113 3.90 1.90 -7.63
C PRO A 113 3.05 0.75 -8.18
N THR A 114 3.71 -0.14 -8.91
CA THR A 114 3.16 -1.34 -9.55
C THR A 114 4.34 -2.26 -9.91
N VAL A 115 4.13 -3.33 -10.68
CA VAL A 115 5.15 -4.32 -11.07
C VAL A 115 6.48 -3.68 -11.47
N GLY A 116 7.57 -4.22 -10.90
CA GLY A 116 8.95 -3.76 -11.09
C GLY A 116 9.40 -2.68 -10.12
N HIS A 117 8.49 -2.05 -9.38
CA HIS A 117 8.84 -1.02 -8.39
C HIS A 117 9.17 -1.62 -7.03
N ALA A 118 10.13 -1.00 -6.34
CA ALA A 118 10.60 -1.43 -5.02
C ALA A 118 10.04 -0.57 -3.89
N LEU A 119 9.67 -1.19 -2.78
CA LEU A 119 9.40 -0.56 -1.50
C LEU A 119 10.74 -0.33 -0.81
N LEU A 120 11.18 0.93 -0.73
CA LEU A 120 12.50 1.30 -0.23
C LEU A 120 12.47 1.63 1.26
N SER A 121 13.52 1.25 1.98
CA SER A 121 13.74 1.63 3.38
C SER A 121 14.17 3.08 3.51
N ASN A 122 14.15 3.61 4.73
CA ASN A 122 14.77 4.89 5.14
C ASN A 122 16.31 4.93 4.97
N GLU A 123 16.91 3.84 4.50
CA GLU A 123 18.34 3.77 4.15
C GLU A 123 18.55 3.50 2.65
N HIS A 124 17.49 3.65 1.84
CA HIS A 124 17.47 3.42 0.38
C HIS A 124 17.71 1.96 -0.05
N ASN A 125 17.62 0.99 0.84
CA ASN A 125 17.68 -0.42 0.44
C ASN A 125 16.28 -0.92 0.02
N PRO A 126 16.18 -1.79 -0.99
CA PRO A 126 14.93 -2.45 -1.32
C PRO A 126 14.54 -3.46 -0.22
N LEU A 127 13.39 -3.24 0.40
CA LEU A 127 12.80 -4.18 1.36
C LEU A 127 12.02 -5.27 0.61
N MET A 128 11.16 -4.83 -0.31
CA MET A 128 10.35 -5.71 -1.14
C MET A 128 10.17 -5.12 -2.54
N THR A 129 9.93 -5.97 -3.54
CA THR A 129 9.65 -5.57 -4.92
C THR A 129 8.29 -6.11 -5.35
N ILE A 130 7.50 -5.27 -6.03
CA ILE A 130 6.21 -5.68 -6.61
C ILE A 130 6.50 -6.56 -7.84
N VAL A 131 6.12 -7.83 -7.79
CA VAL A 131 6.37 -8.80 -8.88
C VAL A 131 5.11 -9.16 -9.66
N ALA A 132 3.93 -8.91 -9.09
CA ALA A 132 2.65 -8.96 -9.80
C ALA A 132 1.66 -7.99 -9.15
N ASP A 133 0.75 -7.46 -9.95
CA ASP A 133 -0.28 -6.49 -9.52
C ASP A 133 -1.40 -6.51 -10.56
N THR A 134 -2.60 -6.94 -10.15
CA THR A 134 -3.76 -7.01 -11.05
C THR A 134 -4.52 -5.69 -11.15
N LEU A 135 -4.25 -4.74 -10.25
CA LEU A 135 -5.01 -3.49 -10.14
C LEU A 135 -4.24 -2.27 -10.67
N GLY A 136 -2.97 -2.12 -10.32
CA GLY A 136 -2.16 -0.94 -10.70
C GLY A 136 -2.51 0.33 -9.92
N SER A 137 -3.30 0.25 -8.84
CA SER A 137 -3.77 1.41 -8.08
C SER A 137 -3.59 1.21 -6.58
N HIS A 138 -2.51 1.79 -6.06
CA HIS A 138 -2.18 1.82 -4.63
C HIS A 138 -1.81 3.24 -4.24
N ASP A 139 -2.14 3.62 -3.00
CA ASP A 139 -1.85 4.95 -2.49
C ASP A 139 -0.59 4.95 -1.60
N LEU A 140 0.14 6.06 -1.66
CA LEU A 140 1.33 6.32 -0.86
C LEU A 140 1.18 7.60 -0.01
N ILE A 141 0.13 8.40 -0.17
CA ILE A 141 0.09 9.76 0.39
C ILE A 141 -0.98 9.98 1.47
N ALA A 142 -2.07 9.22 1.49
CA ALA A 142 -3.16 9.44 2.45
C ALA A 142 -2.79 8.99 3.88
N GLY A 143 -1.84 8.06 3.98
CA GLY A 143 -1.37 7.45 5.23
C GLY A 143 -2.44 6.64 5.96
N ALA A 144 -2.03 5.99 7.04
CA ALA A 144 -2.91 5.20 7.87
C ALA A 144 -3.91 6.04 8.66
N CYS A 145 -5.16 5.61 8.71
CA CYS A 145 -6.12 6.21 9.62
C CYS A 145 -5.68 5.98 11.09
N SER A 146 -5.95 6.97 11.94
CA SER A 146 -5.62 6.98 13.36
C SER A 146 -6.75 7.60 14.18
N ARG A 147 -6.73 7.40 15.51
CA ARG A 147 -7.62 8.13 16.44
C ARG A 147 -7.62 9.65 16.20
N TYR A 148 -6.44 10.22 15.92
CA TYR A 148 -6.29 11.65 15.67
C TYR A 148 -6.91 12.08 14.34
N SER A 149 -6.67 11.32 13.26
CA SER A 149 -7.27 11.66 11.96
C SER A 149 -8.78 11.46 11.97
N ASN A 150 -9.29 10.43 12.66
CA ASN A 150 -10.73 10.18 12.76
C ASN A 150 -11.43 11.30 13.55
N LYS A 151 -10.82 11.77 14.65
CA LYS A 151 -11.31 12.93 15.39
C LYS A 151 -11.28 14.20 14.54
N ALA A 152 -10.15 14.49 13.89
CA ALA A 152 -9.97 15.72 13.14
C ALA A 152 -10.84 15.80 11.87
N ARG A 153 -11.01 14.69 11.14
CA ARG A 153 -11.71 14.67 9.84
C ARG A 153 -13.21 14.36 9.96
N TYR A 154 -13.62 13.60 10.98
CA TYR A 154 -14.98 13.02 11.07
C TYR A 154 -15.65 13.23 12.43
N ASP A 155 -15.00 13.92 13.36
CA ASP A 155 -15.45 14.09 14.75
C ASP A 155 -15.75 12.74 15.46
N LYS A 156 -14.97 11.70 15.14
CA LYS A 156 -15.09 10.36 15.73
C LYS A 156 -13.92 10.03 16.63
N ASP A 157 -14.20 9.87 17.92
CA ASP A 157 -13.22 9.47 18.93
C ASP A 157 -13.32 7.97 19.26
N GLY A 158 -12.23 7.37 19.72
CA GLY A 158 -12.18 5.97 20.17
C GLY A 158 -12.54 4.91 19.11
N THR A 159 -12.50 5.27 17.83
CA THR A 159 -12.87 4.35 16.74
C THR A 159 -11.70 3.48 16.28
N PRO A 160 -11.96 2.22 15.84
CA PRO A 160 -10.93 1.37 15.24
C PRO A 160 -10.19 2.07 14.11
N ASN A 161 -8.88 1.86 14.02
CA ASN A 161 -8.03 2.54 13.06
C ASN A 161 -6.76 1.73 12.73
N CYS A 162 -6.20 1.97 11.55
CA CYS A 162 -5.05 1.24 11.03
C CYS A 162 -3.78 1.44 11.86
N ARG A 163 -3.58 2.65 12.38
CA ARG A 163 -2.36 2.96 13.16
C ARG A 163 -2.29 2.14 14.44
N ASP A 164 -3.41 1.99 15.16
CA ASP A 164 -3.50 1.17 16.37
C ASP A 164 -3.44 -0.32 16.03
N ASN A 165 -4.07 -0.73 14.93
CA ASN A 165 -4.00 -2.09 14.39
C ASN A 165 -2.56 -2.52 14.08
N LEU A 166 -1.79 -1.67 13.40
CA LEU A 166 -0.39 -1.92 13.07
C LEU A 166 0.47 -2.01 14.33
N ALA A 167 0.26 -1.11 15.30
CA ALA A 167 0.96 -1.17 16.59
C ALA A 167 0.64 -2.48 17.34
N ALA A 168 -0.62 -2.92 17.33
CA ALA A 168 -1.03 -4.18 17.96
C ALA A 168 -0.38 -5.40 17.28
N ALA A 169 -0.37 -5.43 15.93
CA ALA A 169 0.22 -6.53 15.16
C ALA A 169 1.73 -6.64 15.38
N LEU A 170 2.43 -5.52 15.51
CA LEU A 170 3.90 -5.46 15.57
C LEU A 170 4.47 -5.41 16.99
N ARG A 171 3.60 -5.30 18.01
CA ARG A 171 3.98 -5.34 19.43
C ARG A 171 4.87 -6.53 19.82
N PRO A 172 4.70 -7.76 19.28
CA PRO A 172 5.58 -8.88 19.62
C PRO A 172 7.05 -8.66 19.27
N TRP A 173 7.35 -7.76 18.32
CA TRP A 173 8.72 -7.37 17.94
C TRP A 173 9.20 -6.08 18.64
N GLY A 174 8.46 -5.61 19.67
CA GLY A 174 8.82 -4.40 20.41
C GLY A 174 8.61 -3.10 19.63
N ILE A 175 7.82 -3.13 18.56
CA ILE A 175 7.50 -1.93 17.76
C ILE A 175 6.26 -1.28 18.35
N ASP A 176 6.43 -0.09 18.90
CA ASP A 176 5.33 0.70 19.46
C ASP A 176 4.68 1.61 18.41
N TRP A 177 3.55 2.20 18.79
CA TRP A 177 2.75 3.09 17.96
C TRP A 177 3.53 4.25 17.29
N LYS A 178 4.53 4.79 18.00
CA LYS A 178 5.40 5.87 17.52
C LYS A 178 6.40 5.41 16.45
N ASP A 179 6.72 4.11 16.44
CA ASP A 179 7.75 3.53 15.58
C ASP A 179 7.19 3.05 14.24
N ILE A 180 5.87 2.93 14.13
CA ILE A 180 5.17 2.62 12.88
C ILE A 180 5.52 3.67 11.80
N PRO A 181 6.08 3.29 10.63
CA PRO A 181 6.38 4.24 9.57
C PRO A 181 5.11 4.73 8.87
N TYR A 182 5.26 5.64 7.91
CA TYR A 182 4.22 5.81 6.89
C TYR A 182 4.13 4.55 6.03
N ASN A 183 2.93 4.26 5.56
CA ASN A 183 2.56 2.96 5.01
C ASN A 183 2.19 3.07 3.53
N MET A 184 2.22 1.93 2.84
CA MET A 184 1.60 1.78 1.52
C MET A 184 0.15 1.33 1.72
N ASN A 185 -0.80 2.05 1.12
CA ASN A 185 -2.22 1.74 1.17
C ASN A 185 -2.59 0.86 -0.04
N LEU A 186 -2.64 -0.45 0.16
CA LEU A 186 -2.99 -1.41 -0.87
C LEU A 186 -4.44 -1.23 -1.31
N PHE A 187 -4.68 -1.24 -2.63
CA PHE A 187 -5.99 -1.12 -3.28
C PHE A 187 -6.71 0.23 -3.09
N MET A 188 -6.14 1.16 -2.32
CA MET A 188 -6.74 2.45 -2.05
C MET A 188 -6.68 3.36 -3.28
N ASN A 189 -7.80 4.02 -3.58
CA ASN A 189 -7.92 4.94 -4.70
C ASN A 189 -7.87 6.39 -4.22
N VAL A 190 -6.71 7.04 -4.44
CA VAL A 190 -6.48 8.45 -4.10
C VAL A 190 -6.01 9.22 -5.34
N PRO A 191 -6.90 9.59 -6.28
CA PRO A 191 -6.52 10.30 -7.48
C PRO A 191 -5.93 11.68 -7.15
N ILE A 192 -4.96 12.08 -7.97
CA ILE A 192 -4.36 13.41 -7.94
C ILE A 192 -4.90 14.16 -9.16
N GLY A 193 -5.63 15.26 -8.91
CA GLY A 193 -6.18 16.12 -9.94
C GLY A 193 -5.09 16.84 -10.74
N ALA A 194 -5.44 17.38 -11.90
CA ALA A 194 -4.53 18.20 -12.71
C ALA A 194 -4.10 19.50 -12.00
N ASP A 195 -4.88 19.92 -11.01
CA ASP A 195 -4.62 21.02 -10.07
C ASP A 195 -3.88 20.58 -8.79
N PHE A 196 -3.42 19.33 -8.75
CA PHE A 196 -2.79 18.68 -7.59
C PHE A 196 -3.70 18.47 -6.37
N SER A 197 -5.02 18.61 -6.53
CA SER A 197 -5.98 18.21 -5.50
C SER A 197 -5.93 16.69 -5.27
N VAL A 198 -6.27 16.26 -4.05
CA VAL A 198 -6.31 14.85 -3.67
C VAL A 198 -7.66 14.53 -3.05
N SER A 199 -8.21 13.35 -3.34
CA SER A 199 -9.47 12.89 -2.76
C SER A 199 -9.42 11.41 -2.46
N ILE A 200 -10.06 10.97 -1.37
CA ILE A 200 -10.24 9.54 -1.08
C ILE A 200 -11.51 9.09 -1.79
N GLN A 201 -11.38 8.19 -2.75
CA GLN A 201 -12.49 7.67 -3.54
C GLN A 201 -12.69 6.17 -3.27
N ALA A 202 -13.81 5.64 -3.76
CA ALA A 202 -14.05 4.21 -3.70
C ALA A 202 -12.91 3.47 -4.42
N PRO A 203 -12.39 2.37 -3.83
CA PRO A 203 -11.41 1.52 -4.49
C PRO A 203 -11.92 1.01 -5.85
N LEU A 204 -10.97 0.77 -6.74
CA LEU A 204 -11.25 0.20 -8.06
C LEU A 204 -11.13 -1.34 -8.07
N SER A 205 -10.65 -1.95 -6.98
CA SER A 205 -10.45 -3.39 -6.86
C SER A 205 -11.75 -4.16 -6.97
N ARG A 206 -11.66 -5.33 -7.59
CA ARG A 206 -12.69 -6.35 -7.70
C ARG A 206 -12.30 -7.54 -6.84
N ALA A 207 -13.27 -8.42 -6.57
CA ALA A 207 -13.02 -9.66 -5.86
C ALA A 207 -11.91 -10.47 -6.55
N GLY A 208 -10.89 -10.86 -5.79
CA GLY A 208 -9.74 -11.62 -6.26
C GLY A 208 -8.57 -10.78 -6.78
N ASP A 209 -8.71 -9.45 -6.88
CA ASP A 209 -7.57 -8.59 -7.19
C ASP A 209 -6.49 -8.74 -6.13
N HIS A 210 -5.23 -8.75 -6.58
CA HIS A 210 -4.10 -9.05 -5.72
C HIS A 210 -2.82 -8.33 -6.15
N ILE A 211 -1.89 -8.27 -5.20
CA ILE A 211 -0.53 -7.79 -5.37
C ILE A 211 0.45 -8.78 -4.74
N ASP A 212 1.55 -9.03 -5.44
CA ASP A 212 2.62 -9.92 -5.02
C ASP A 212 3.88 -9.14 -4.72
N LEU A 213 4.39 -9.30 -3.51
CA LEU A 213 5.57 -8.62 -2.99
C LEU A 213 6.67 -9.65 -2.71
N ARG A 214 7.73 -9.65 -3.53
CA ARG A 214 8.92 -10.46 -3.25
C ARG A 214 9.78 -9.75 -2.20
N ALA A 215 10.18 -10.45 -1.16
CA ALA A 215 11.13 -9.95 -0.17
C ALA A 215 12.55 -9.90 -0.76
N ASP A 216 13.17 -8.72 -0.81
CA ASP A 216 14.54 -8.53 -1.32
C ASP A 216 15.61 -8.77 -0.24
N MET A 217 15.18 -8.75 1.02
CA MET A 217 15.91 -9.16 2.23
C MET A 217 14.94 -9.84 3.21
N ASP A 218 15.42 -10.29 4.37
CA ASP A 218 14.52 -10.76 5.43
C ASP A 218 13.77 -9.56 6.01
N VAL A 219 12.43 -9.59 5.94
CA VAL A 219 11.59 -8.47 6.35
C VAL A 219 10.52 -8.87 7.35
N LEU A 220 10.15 -7.93 8.21
CA LEU A 220 8.93 -7.99 9.01
C LEU A 220 7.87 -7.12 8.33
N VAL A 221 6.74 -7.72 7.97
CA VAL A 221 5.62 -7.03 7.32
C VAL A 221 4.44 -6.96 8.28
N GLY A 222 3.91 -5.76 8.52
CA GLY A 222 2.66 -5.57 9.24
C GLY A 222 1.55 -5.13 8.28
N LEU A 223 0.36 -5.71 8.40
CA LEU A 223 -0.81 -5.35 7.60
C LEU A 223 -2.03 -5.11 8.50
N SER A 224 -2.65 -3.96 8.34
CA SER A 224 -3.98 -3.69 8.90
C SER A 224 -5.04 -3.82 7.81
N ASN A 225 -6.08 -4.61 8.07
CA ASN A 225 -7.29 -4.59 7.24
C ASN A 225 -8.11 -3.35 7.61
N CYS A 226 -8.08 -2.31 6.76
CA CYS A 226 -8.51 -0.97 7.12
C CYS A 226 -9.97 -0.90 7.59
N PRO A 227 -10.26 -0.42 8.83
CA PRO A 227 -11.62 -0.34 9.36
C PRO A 227 -12.38 0.95 8.98
N GLN A 228 -11.85 1.75 8.05
CA GLN A 228 -12.43 3.05 7.73
C GLN A 228 -13.80 2.92 7.04
N ILE A 229 -14.82 3.57 7.60
CA ILE A 229 -16.19 3.63 7.08
C ILE A 229 -16.77 5.05 7.03
N PHE A 230 -16.03 6.06 7.50
CA PHE A 230 -16.47 7.46 7.53
C PHE A 230 -16.15 8.21 6.23
N ASN A 231 -15.52 7.54 5.28
CA ASN A 231 -15.26 8.04 3.93
C ASN A 231 -15.33 6.86 2.92
N PRO A 232 -15.25 7.14 1.60
CA PRO A 232 -15.36 6.10 0.57
C PRO A 232 -14.24 5.03 0.52
N CYS A 233 -13.21 5.08 1.37
CA CYS A 233 -11.99 4.25 1.29
C CYS A 233 -12.27 2.74 1.18
N ASN A 234 -13.33 2.22 1.81
CA ASN A 234 -13.73 0.81 1.70
C ASN A 234 -15.11 0.65 1.06
N ASN A 235 -15.55 1.66 0.31
CA ASN A 235 -16.92 1.80 -0.18
C ASN A 235 -17.95 1.54 0.95
N PHE A 236 -17.70 2.11 2.13
CA PHE A 236 -18.56 2.08 3.31
C PHE A 236 -18.91 0.68 3.88
N ARG A 237 -18.27 -0.39 3.39
CA ARG A 237 -18.43 -1.76 3.89
C ARG A 237 -17.07 -2.41 4.03
N LEU A 238 -16.82 -3.01 5.19
CA LEU A 238 -15.58 -3.72 5.47
C LEU A 238 -15.67 -5.18 5.00
N LYS A 239 -14.58 -5.71 4.44
CA LYS A 239 -14.45 -7.09 3.92
C LYS A 239 -13.11 -7.70 4.36
N PRO A 240 -12.93 -9.03 4.29
CA PRO A 240 -11.65 -9.64 4.64
C PRO A 240 -10.57 -9.42 3.58
N LEU A 241 -9.31 -9.41 4.02
CA LEU A 241 -8.14 -9.56 3.17
C LEU A 241 -7.55 -10.95 3.37
N LYS A 242 -7.02 -11.56 2.32
CA LYS A 242 -6.29 -12.83 2.41
C LYS A 242 -4.82 -12.59 2.10
N VAL A 243 -3.94 -13.19 2.90
CA VAL A 243 -2.50 -13.17 2.71
C VAL A 243 -2.00 -14.59 2.55
N THR A 244 -1.17 -14.82 1.54
CA THR A 244 -0.46 -16.08 1.33
C THR A 244 1.02 -15.79 1.10
N ILE A 245 1.90 -16.48 1.82
CA ILE A 245 3.34 -16.40 1.61
C ILE A 245 3.79 -17.68 0.90
N TYR A 246 4.47 -17.49 -0.22
CA TYR A 246 5.01 -18.54 -1.06
C TYR A 246 6.52 -18.59 -0.92
N GLU A 247 7.05 -19.81 -0.91
CA GLU A 247 8.44 -20.10 -1.20
C GLU A 247 8.50 -20.58 -2.65
N PRO A 248 8.95 -19.73 -3.59
CA PRO A 248 8.99 -20.08 -5.01
C PRO A 248 9.85 -21.31 -5.24
N ALA A 249 9.47 -22.14 -6.22
CA ALA A 249 10.37 -23.20 -6.68
C ALA A 249 11.69 -22.57 -7.18
N PRO A 250 12.85 -23.24 -6.97
CA PRO A 250 14.10 -22.78 -7.55
C PRO A 250 13.91 -22.56 -9.06
N GLY A 251 14.33 -21.39 -9.55
CA GLY A 251 14.37 -21.15 -10.98
C GLY A 251 15.20 -22.25 -11.64
N ARG A 252 14.70 -22.84 -12.74
CA ARG A 252 15.59 -23.54 -13.65
C ARG A 252 16.39 -22.46 -14.36
N ASP A 253 17.51 -22.08 -13.77
CA ASP A 253 18.48 -21.23 -14.43
C ASP A 253 19.00 -22.04 -15.64
N GLY A 254 18.60 -21.61 -16.83
CA GLY A 254 19.03 -22.19 -18.11
C GLY A 254 20.39 -21.66 -18.56
#